data_AF-A0A8T5BU21-F1
#
_entry.id   AF-A0A8T5BU21-F1
#
_cell.length_a   1.000
_cell.length_b   1.000
_cell.length_c   1.000
_cell.angle_alpha   90.00
_cell.angle_beta   90.00
_cell.angle_gamma   90.00
#
_symmetry.space_group_name_H-M   'P 1'
#
loop_
_entity.id
_entity.type
_entity.pdbx_description
1 polymer ?
#
loop_
_entity_poly.entity_id
_entity_poly.type
_entity_poly.pdbx_seq_one_letter_code
_entity_poly.pdbx_strand_id
1 'polypeptide(L)' 'FDLKRRAVDVIIEERDPDEVIYVGSERIAPEGVSVINPAFDVTPMKYVTAIICEDGILYKEDILNFRG' A
#
# COMPACT_ATOMS: atom_id res chain seq x y z
N PHE A 1 9.25 -7.02 9.46
CA PHE A 1 8.10 -6.17 9.83
C PHE A 1 8.57 -4.92 10.57
N ASP A 2 8.00 -3.73 10.31
CA ASP A 2 8.18 -2.57 11.20
C ASP A 2 7.18 -2.66 12.34
N LEU A 3 7.65 -3.10 13.52
CA LEU A 3 6.81 -3.30 14.71
C LEU A 3 6.67 -2.02 15.56
N LYS A 4 7.33 -0.92 15.17
CA LYS A 4 7.39 0.33 15.97
C LYS A 4 6.40 1.39 15.49
N ARG A 5 5.87 1.25 14.28
CA ARG A 5 4.98 2.22 13.63
C ARG A 5 3.64 1.59 13.29
N ARG A 6 2.60 2.43 13.26
CA ARG A 6 1.28 2.06 12.76
C ARG A 6 1.13 2.54 11.33
N ALA A 7 0.12 2.02 10.63
CA ALA A 7 -0.13 2.40 9.23
C ALA A 7 -0.34 3.91 9.04
N VAL A 8 -0.91 4.61 10.03
CA VAL A 8 -1.10 6.08 9.99
C VAL A 8 0.21 6.86 10.05
N ASP A 9 1.31 6.22 10.44
CA ASP A 9 2.63 6.84 10.53
C ASP A 9 3.43 6.67 9.22
N VAL A 10 2.89 5.92 8.24
CA VAL A 10 3.50 5.70 6.92
C VAL A 10 3.05 6.80 5.97
N ILE A 11 4.02 7.49 5.35
CA ILE A 11 3.76 8.47 4.29
C ILE A 11 3.48 7.70 3.00
N ILE A 12 2.32 7.95 2.39
CA ILE A 12 1.99 7.42 1.06
C ILE A 12 2.70 8.28 0.00
N GLU A 13 3.45 7.63 -0.88
CA GLU A 13 4.09 8.28 -2.02
C GLU A 13 3.02 8.73 -3.03
N GLU A 14 3.02 10.01 -3.40
CA GLU A 14 2.30 10.51 -4.56
C GLU A 14 3.25 10.47 -5.76
N ARG A 15 2.90 9.69 -6.78
CA ARG A 15 3.72 9.48 -7.97
C ARG A 15 3.39 10.49 -9.07
N ASP A 16 4.21 10.48 -10.11
CA ASP A 16 4.02 11.35 -11.27
C ASP A 16 2.61 11.14 -11.87
N PRO A 17 1.81 12.21 -12.04
CA PRO A 17 0.53 12.17 -12.74
C PRO A 17 0.59 11.51 -14.12
N ASP A 18 1.73 11.54 -14.79
CA ASP A 18 1.90 10.97 -16.13
C ASP A 18 1.66 9.46 -16.17
N GLU A 19 1.86 8.72 -15.06
CA GLU A 19 1.54 7.29 -14.98
C GLU A 19 0.04 6.99 -15.10
N VAL A 20 -0.82 7.98 -14.85
CA VAL A 20 -2.27 7.90 -15.00
C VAL A 20 -2.73 8.53 -16.32
N ILE A 21 -2.03 9.58 -16.78
CA ILE A 21 -2.37 10.29 -18.02
C ILE A 21 -1.95 9.49 -19.25
N TYR A 22 -0.85 8.72 -19.16
CA TYR A 22 -0.27 7.96 -20.26
C TYR A 22 -0.17 6.47 -19.95
N VAL A 23 -0.30 5.66 -21.00
CA VAL A 23 0.08 4.24 -20.98
C VAL A 23 1.13 4.05 -22.06
N GLY A 24 2.38 3.80 -21.66
CA GLY A 24 3.52 3.89 -22.58
C GLY A 24 3.65 5.33 -23.09
N SER A 25 3.69 5.52 -24.41
CA SER A 25 3.73 6.84 -25.05
C SER A 25 2.35 7.43 -25.36
N GLU A 26 1.27 6.67 -25.17
CA GLU A 26 -0.08 7.05 -25.59
C GLU A 26 -0.85 7.76 -24.47
N ARG A 27 -1.45 8.91 -24.79
CA ARG A 27 -2.24 9.71 -23.86
C ARG A 27 -3.67 9.18 -23.75
N ILE A 28 -4.11 8.83 -22.54
CA ILE A 28 -5.41 8.20 -22.30
C ILE A 28 -6.42 9.06 -21.52
N ALA A 29 -5.97 10.13 -20.85
CA ALA A 29 -6.85 11.06 -20.12
C ALA A 29 -7.04 12.38 -20.90
N PRO A 30 -8.11 13.19 -20.71
CA PRO A 30 -8.29 14.51 -21.36
C PRO A 30 -7.25 15.57 -20.96
N GLU A 31 -6.97 16.56 -21.82
CA GLU A 31 -5.98 17.62 -21.54
C GLU A 31 -6.40 18.50 -20.35
N GLY A 32 -5.43 18.83 -19.48
CA GLY A 32 -5.63 19.71 -18.33
C GLY A 32 -6.39 19.09 -17.14
N VAL A 33 -6.68 17.78 -17.16
CA VAL A 33 -7.32 17.12 -16.01
C VAL A 33 -6.36 16.97 -14.84
N SER A 34 -6.84 17.25 -13.63
CA SER A 34 -6.09 16.98 -12.40
C SER A 34 -6.06 15.49 -12.08
N VAL A 35 -4.98 15.02 -11.47
CA VAL A 35 -4.76 13.60 -11.13
C VAL A 35 -4.45 13.47 -9.64
N ILE A 36 -4.90 12.36 -9.08
CA ILE A 36 -4.50 11.85 -7.76
C ILE A 36 -3.80 10.51 -8.03
N ASN A 37 -2.55 10.35 -7.61
CA ASN A 37 -1.77 9.14 -7.91
C ASN A 37 -0.98 8.62 -6.69
N PRO A 38 -1.67 8.23 -5.61
CA PRO A 38 -1.05 7.55 -4.49
C PRO A 38 -0.55 6.18 -4.95
N ALA A 39 0.73 5.89 -4.74
CA ALA A 39 1.37 4.63 -5.12
C ALA A 39 0.86 3.43 -4.31
N PHE A 40 0.39 3.69 -3.09
CA PHE A 40 0.02 2.67 -2.11
C PHE A 40 -1.25 3.05 -1.37
N ASP A 41 -1.92 2.05 -0.83
CA ASP A 41 -2.97 2.22 0.17
C ASP A 41 -2.69 1.35 1.41
N VAL A 42 -3.52 1.50 2.42
CA VAL A 42 -3.47 0.68 3.63
C VAL A 42 -4.60 -0.32 3.59
N THR A 43 -4.26 -1.61 3.69
CA THR A 43 -5.23 -2.68 3.95
C THR A 43 -5.32 -2.96 5.45
N PRO A 44 -6.45 -2.65 6.13
CA PRO A 44 -6.64 -3.01 7.53
C PRO A 44 -6.53 -4.52 7.79
N MET A 45 -5.87 -4.90 8.89
CA MET A 45 -5.65 -6.32 9.27
C MET A 45 -6.94 -7.16 9.37
N LYS A 46 -8.10 -6.55 9.62
CA LYS A 46 -9.39 -7.28 9.62
C LYS A 46 -9.77 -7.88 8.27
N TYR A 47 -9.13 -7.44 7.18
CA TYR A 47 -9.33 -7.97 5.82
C TYR A 47 -8.23 -8.95 5.39
N VAL A 48 -7.21 -9.19 6.23
CA VAL A 48 -6.09 -10.08 5.95
C VAL A 48 -6.27 -11.38 6.73
N THR A 49 -6.40 -12.52 6.04
CA THR A 49 -6.57 -13.83 6.70
C THR A 49 -5.29 -14.30 7.41
N ALA A 50 -4.15 -14.17 6.74
CA ALA A 50 -2.84 -14.54 7.26
C ALA A 50 -1.74 -13.81 6.49
N ILE A 51 -0.54 -13.76 7.07
CA ILE A 51 0.69 -13.27 6.44
C ILE A 51 1.62 -14.48 6.24
N ILE A 52 2.12 -14.67 5.02
CA ILE A 52 3.11 -15.70 4.71
C ILE A 52 4.50 -15.07 4.81
N CYS A 53 5.39 -15.66 5.61
CA CYS A 53 6.78 -15.24 5.77
C CYS A 53 7.73 -16.44 5.85
N GLU A 54 9.02 -16.18 5.99
CA GLU A 54 10.09 -17.19 6.06
C GLU A 54 9.93 -18.18 7.23
N ASP A 55 9.28 -17.74 8.31
CA ASP A 55 9.01 -18.55 9.51
C ASP A 55 7.70 -19.35 9.42
N GLY A 56 6.98 -19.27 8.30
CA GLY A 56 5.71 -19.97 8.06
C GLY A 56 4.53 -19.04 7.83
N ILE A 57 3.35 -19.43 8.34
CA ILE A 57 2.10 -18.68 8.20
C ILE A 57 1.75 -18.04 9.53
N LEU A 58 1.62 -16.72 9.56
CA LEU A 58 1.19 -15.94 10.73
C LEU A 58 -0.28 -15.55 10.59
N TYR A 59 -1.09 -15.93 11.58
CA TYR A 59 -2.47 -15.51 11.71
C TYR A 59 -2.58 -14.25 12.57
N LYS A 60 -3.78 -13.67 12.65
CA LYS A 60 -4.04 -12.45 13.41
C LYS A 60 -3.61 -12.57 14.87
N GLU A 61 -3.83 -13.72 15.48
CA GLU A 61 -3.48 -14.03 16.86
C GLU A 61 -1.96 -14.02 17.07
N ASP A 62 -1.20 -14.53 16.10
CA ASP A 62 0.26 -14.52 16.16
C ASP A 62 0.79 -13.08 16.15
N ILE A 63 0.20 -12.23 15.30
CA ILE A 63 0.56 -10.80 15.17
C ILE A 63 0.20 -10.01 16.43
N LEU A 64 -0.93 -10.30 17.08
CA LEU A 64 -1.31 -9.67 18.35
C LEU A 64 -0.36 -10.05 19.50
N ASN A 65 0.24 -11.23 19.42
CA ASN A 65 1.18 -11.74 20.42
C ASN A 65 2.65 -11.44 20.07
N PHE A 66 2.92 -10.80 18.92
CA PHE A 66 4.25 -10.38 18.52
C PHE A 66 4.76 -9.31 19.50
N ARG A 67 5.51 -9.77 20.50
CA ARG A 67 6.23 -8.90 21.44
C ARG A 67 7.58 -8.56 20.81
N GLY A 68 7.69 -7.33 20.30
CA GLY A 68 8.97 -6.68 20.03
C GLY A 68 9.59 -6.12 21.29
#